data_AF-A0AAV5W526-F1
#
_entry.id   AF-A0AAV5W526-F1
#
_cell.length_a   1.000
_cell.length_b   1.000
_cell.length_c   1.000
_cell.angle_alpha   90.00
_cell.angle_beta   90.00
_cell.angle_gamma   90.00
#
_symmetry.space_group_name_H-M   'P 1'
#
loop_
_entity.id
_entity.type
_entity.pdbx_description
1 polymer ?
#
loop_
_entity_poly.entity_id
_entity_poly.type
_entity_poly.pdbx_seq_one_letter_code
_entity_poly.pdbx_strand_id
1 'polypeptide(L)'
;MRALLLNIVRNVRPRSLHFAHSLVHRPFLEAHWDTWRVVEDYLRLEEYKNYTISFTGHSLGGALASLAAVRSANMGLRSADKLRLYTFGEPRVGKVDLARKIDELVPE
;
A
#
# COMPACT_ATOMS: atom_id res chain seq x y z
N MET A 1 11.21 13.09 -47.53
CA MET A 1 10.27 12.52 -46.54
C MET A 1 10.94 12.56 -45.17
N ARG A 2 10.42 13.35 -44.23
CA ARG A 2 10.93 13.40 -42.85
C ARG A 2 10.28 12.27 -42.06
N ALA A 3 11.07 11.28 -41.65
CA ALA A 3 10.62 10.22 -40.75
C ALA A 3 10.50 10.79 -39.33
N LEU A 4 9.31 10.66 -38.74
CA LEU A 4 9.03 10.94 -37.34
C LEU A 4 9.54 9.74 -36.52
N LEU A 5 10.80 9.78 -36.08
CA LEU A 5 11.28 8.83 -35.06
C LEU A 5 10.73 9.29 -33.70
N LEU A 6 9.48 8.91 -33.40
CA LEU A 6 8.77 9.32 -32.20
C LEU A 6 9.41 8.67 -30.95
N ASN A 7 10.11 9.49 -30.17
CA ASN A 7 10.58 9.31 -28.79
C ASN A 7 9.98 8.13 -27.98
N ILE A 8 10.49 6.91 -28.14
CA ILE A 8 10.20 5.79 -27.22
C ILE A 8 10.89 6.01 -25.85
N VAL A 9 11.99 6.78 -25.82
CA VAL A 9 12.83 6.93 -24.61
C VAL A 9 12.24 7.89 -23.56
N ARG A 10 11.25 8.73 -23.92
CA ARG A 10 10.72 9.77 -23.01
C ARG A 10 9.60 9.32 -22.07
N ASN A 11 9.11 8.09 -22.19
CA ASN A 11 7.95 7.59 -21.41
C ASN A 11 8.28 6.38 -20.51
N VAL A 12 9.54 6.21 -20.11
CA VAL A 12 9.91 5.17 -19.14
C VAL A 12 9.52 5.64 -17.74
N ARG A 13 8.30 5.29 -17.32
CA ARG A 13 7.86 5.47 -15.93
C ARG A 13 8.73 4.58 -15.01
N PRO A 14 9.26 5.10 -13.88
CA PRO A 14 10.04 4.28 -12.96
C PRO A 14 9.21 3.10 -12.44
N ARG A 15 9.78 1.89 -12.43
CA ARG A 15 9.08 0.64 -12.03
C ARG A 15 8.68 0.62 -10.54
N SER A 16 9.31 1.46 -9.73
CA SER A 16 9.05 1.59 -8.29
C SER A 16 8.88 3.05 -7.89
N LEU A 17 8.10 3.26 -6.84
CA LEU A 17 7.81 4.57 -6.24
C LEU A 17 8.12 4.52 -4.74
N HIS A 18 8.35 5.69 -4.13
CA HIS A 18 8.59 5.78 -2.68
C HIS A 18 7.26 5.76 -1.91
N PHE A 19 7.21 4.95 -0.86
CA PHE A 19 6.10 4.86 0.08
C PHE A 19 6.64 4.45 1.45
N ALA A 20 6.26 5.16 2.52
CA ALA A 20 6.71 4.88 3.88
C ALA A 20 8.23 4.70 4.01
N HIS A 21 9.02 5.57 3.36
CA HIS A 21 10.49 5.51 3.29
C HIS A 21 11.08 4.26 2.60
N SER A 22 10.26 3.47 1.91
CA SER A 22 10.67 2.29 1.15
C SER A 22 10.34 2.43 -0.34
N LEU A 23 10.96 1.60 -1.17
CA LEU A 23 10.62 1.46 -2.59
C LEU A 23 9.59 0.34 -2.78
N VAL A 24 8.48 0.69 -3.44
CA VAL A 24 7.31 -0.17 -3.70
C VAL A 24 7.09 -0.31 -5.19
N HIS A 25 6.67 -1.49 -5.66
CA HIS A 25 6.29 -1.70 -7.06
C HIS A 25 5.15 -0.76 -7.46
N ARG A 26 5.36 0.04 -8.50
CA ARG A 26 4.43 1.09 -8.93
C ARG A 26 2.98 0.61 -9.08
N PRO A 27 2.67 -0.51 -9.77
CA PRO A 27 1.27 -0.88 -10.01
C PRO A 27 0.49 -1.14 -8.72
N PHE A 28 1.16 -1.69 -7.69
CA PHE A 28 0.53 -1.91 -6.39
C PHE A 28 0.26 -0.59 -5.67
N LEU A 29 1.21 0.36 -5.75
CA LEU A 29 1.04 1.66 -5.11
C LEU A 29 -0.02 2.52 -5.81
N GLU A 30 -0.06 2.52 -7.13
CA GLU A 30 -1.10 3.21 -7.92
C GLU A 30 -2.49 2.63 -7.59
N ALA A 31 -2.67 1.30 -7.62
CA ALA A 31 -3.93 0.67 -7.24
C ALA A 31 -4.31 0.90 -5.77
N HIS A 32 -3.33 0.99 -4.87
CA HIS A 32 -3.57 1.37 -3.48
C HIS A 32 -4.09 2.80 -3.39
N TRP A 33 -3.51 3.76 -4.12
CA TRP A 33 -3.97 5.15 -4.12
C TRP A 33 -5.39 5.30 -4.67
N ASP A 34 -5.72 4.58 -5.73
CA ASP A 34 -7.05 4.61 -6.35
C ASP A 34 -8.15 4.13 -5.40
N THR A 35 -7.83 3.19 -4.51
CA THR A 35 -8.78 2.60 -3.56
C THR A 35 -8.76 3.25 -2.17
N TRP A 36 -7.67 3.93 -1.81
CA TRP A 36 -7.43 4.38 -0.45
C TRP A 36 -8.51 5.31 0.11
N ARG A 37 -9.05 6.23 -0.70
CA ARG A 37 -10.04 7.20 -0.22
C ARG A 37 -11.23 6.52 0.46
N VAL A 38 -11.76 5.46 -0.15
CA VAL A 38 -12.90 4.72 0.39
C VAL A 38 -12.52 4.07 1.72
N VAL A 39 -11.35 3.43 1.79
CA VAL A 39 -10.85 2.80 3.03
C VAL A 39 -10.70 3.84 4.14
N GLU A 40 -10.09 4.98 3.83
CA GLU A 40 -9.89 6.07 4.80
C GLU A 40 -11.20 6.62 5.34
N ASP A 41 -12.20 6.84 4.47
CA ASP A 41 -13.52 7.34 4.86
C ASP A 41 -14.15 6.43 5.92
N TYR A 42 -14.12 5.11 5.73
CA TYR A 42 -14.64 4.14 6.71
C TYR A 42 -13.82 4.13 8.00
N LEU A 43 -12.50 4.20 7.93
CA LEU A 43 -11.64 4.19 9.12
C LEU A 43 -11.84 5.45 9.98
N ARG A 44 -12.33 6.55 9.41
CA ARG A 44 -12.58 7.81 10.13
C ARG A 44 -13.97 7.89 10.76
N LEU A 45 -14.89 6.98 10.43
CA LEU A 45 -16.22 6.95 11.04
C LEU A 45 -16.12 6.73 12.56
N GLU A 46 -16.86 7.54 13.32
CA GLU A 46 -16.87 7.48 14.79
C GLU A 46 -17.26 6.09 15.30
N GLU A 47 -18.22 5.45 14.63
CA GLU A 47 -18.71 4.10 14.92
C GLU A 47 -17.57 3.06 14.99
N TYR A 48 -16.52 3.22 14.17
CA TYR A 48 -15.43 2.25 14.06
C TYR A 48 -14.14 2.68 14.74
N LYS A 49 -14.05 3.88 15.33
CA LYS A 49 -12.79 4.42 15.90
C LYS A 49 -12.15 3.51 16.94
N ASN A 50 -12.96 2.78 17.71
CA ASN A 50 -12.46 1.91 18.77
C ASN A 50 -12.23 0.47 18.33
N TYR A 51 -12.53 0.11 17.08
CA TYR A 51 -12.48 -1.26 16.60
C TYR A 51 -11.05 -1.67 16.24
N THR A 52 -10.76 -2.95 16.44
CA THR A 52 -9.62 -3.61 15.80
C THR A 52 -9.90 -3.74 14.31
N ILE A 53 -8.95 -3.35 13.48
CA ILE A 53 -9.06 -3.36 12.03
C ILE A 53 -8.16 -4.45 11.46
N SER A 54 -8.77 -5.37 10.72
CA SER A 54 -8.07 -6.40 9.98
C SER A 54 -8.01 -6.03 8.50
N PHE A 55 -6.81 -5.78 7.99
CA PHE A 55 -6.55 -5.68 6.56
C PHE A 55 -6.35 -7.09 5.99
N THR A 56 -7.06 -7.43 4.94
CA THR A 56 -6.91 -8.74 4.29
C THR A 56 -7.02 -8.67 2.79
N GLY A 57 -6.41 -9.63 2.11
CA GLY A 57 -6.54 -9.77 0.67
C GLY A 57 -5.82 -10.99 0.11
N HIS A 58 -6.27 -11.42 -1.06
CA HIS A 58 -5.68 -12.51 -1.84
C HIS A 58 -4.94 -11.96 -3.06
N SER A 59 -3.79 -12.53 -3.40
CA SER A 59 -3.00 -12.14 -4.59
C SER A 59 -2.69 -10.63 -4.60
N LEU A 60 -3.08 -9.89 -5.64
CA LEU A 60 -2.98 -8.42 -5.69
C LEU A 60 -3.62 -7.75 -4.47
N GLY A 61 -4.75 -8.27 -3.98
CA GLY A 61 -5.41 -7.74 -2.79
C GLY A 61 -4.54 -7.83 -1.53
N GLY A 62 -3.67 -8.84 -1.43
CA GLY A 62 -2.70 -8.95 -0.33
C GLY A 62 -1.71 -7.78 -0.35
N ALA A 63 -1.20 -7.42 -1.53
CA ALA A 63 -0.32 -6.26 -1.67
C ALA A 63 -1.01 -4.95 -1.27
N LEU A 64 -2.28 -4.78 -1.66
CA LEU A 64 -3.06 -3.59 -1.29
C LEU A 64 -3.36 -3.55 0.22
N ALA A 65 -3.65 -4.70 0.84
CA ALA A 65 -3.87 -4.83 2.27
C ALA A 65 -2.62 -4.42 3.07
N SER A 66 -1.44 -4.90 2.69
CA SER A 66 -0.16 -4.54 3.33
C SER A 66 0.12 -3.04 3.25
N LEU A 67 -0.08 -2.43 2.08
CA LEU A 67 0.08 -0.98 1.89
C LEU A 67 -0.95 -0.18 2.71
N ALA A 68 -2.20 -0.64 2.75
CA ALA A 68 -3.27 0.00 3.53
C ALA A 68 -3.00 -0.07 5.04
N ALA A 69 -2.49 -1.19 5.54
CA ALA A 69 -2.14 -1.35 6.95
C ALA A 69 -1.03 -0.38 7.37
N VAL A 70 0.07 -0.33 6.60
CA VAL A 70 1.18 0.62 6.83
C VAL A 70 0.72 2.08 6.75
N ARG A 71 -0.12 2.42 5.77
CA ARG A 71 -0.65 3.78 5.63
C ARG A 71 -1.55 4.16 6.81
N SER A 72 -2.41 3.25 7.24
CA SER A 72 -3.32 3.45 8.39
C SER A 72 -2.53 3.72 9.68
N ALA A 73 -1.48 2.94 9.93
CA ALA A 73 -0.59 3.11 11.07
C ALA A 73 0.16 4.46 11.01
N ASN A 74 0.77 4.80 9.88
CA ASN A 74 1.51 6.06 9.72
C ASN A 74 0.61 7.31 9.85
N MET A 75 -0.65 7.20 9.46
CA MET A 75 -1.64 8.27 9.61
C MET A 75 -2.25 8.35 11.02
N GLY A 76 -1.90 7.42 11.92
CA GLY A 76 -2.45 7.35 13.26
C GLY A 76 -3.95 7.07 13.29
N LEU A 77 -4.49 6.40 12.25
CA LEU A 77 -5.92 6.10 12.20
C LEU A 77 -6.32 5.10 13.28
N ARG A 78 -5.42 4.16 13.61
CA ARG A 78 -5.55 3.23 14.72
C ARG A 78 -4.18 3.08 15.39
N SER A 79 -4.19 2.74 16.67
CA SER A 79 -2.98 2.31 17.38
C SER A 79 -2.50 0.96 16.86
N ALA A 80 -1.20 0.69 16.93
CA ALA A 80 -0.59 -0.52 16.36
C ALA A 80 -1.22 -1.82 16.91
N ASP A 81 -1.59 -1.83 18.19
CA ASP A 81 -2.27 -2.97 18.86
C ASP A 81 -3.66 -3.28 18.30
N LYS A 82 -4.27 -2.33 17.57
CA LYS A 82 -5.59 -2.47 16.92
C LYS A 82 -5.50 -2.74 15.41
N LEU A 83 -4.31 -2.96 14.87
CA LEU A 83 -4.11 -3.30 13.47
C LEU A 83 -3.76 -4.78 13.34
N ARG A 84 -4.37 -5.45 12.36
CA ARG A 84 -4.02 -6.82 11.95
C ARG A 84 -3.92 -6.90 10.44
N LEU A 85 -3.05 -7.79 9.96
CA LEU A 85 -2.82 -8.01 8.53
C LEU A 85 -2.83 -9.51 8.24
N TYR A 86 -3.73 -9.94 7.34
CA TYR A 86 -3.85 -11.33 6.92
C TYR A 86 -3.87 -11.41 5.40
N THR A 87 -2.78 -11.87 4.79
CA THR A 87 -2.66 -11.95 3.33
C THR A 87 -2.52 -13.39 2.84
N PHE A 88 -3.05 -13.66 1.64
CA PHE A 88 -3.07 -14.98 1.05
C PHE A 88 -2.48 -14.93 -0.36
N GLY A 89 -1.33 -15.57 -0.58
CA GLY A 89 -0.64 -15.53 -1.88
C GLY A 89 -0.18 -14.12 -2.29
N GLU A 90 0.15 -13.27 -1.32
CA GLU A 90 0.65 -11.91 -1.58
C GLU A 90 1.97 -11.93 -2.37
N PRO A 91 2.09 -11.16 -3.46
CA PRO A 91 3.36 -11.00 -4.16
C PRO A 91 4.31 -10.11 -3.37
N ARG A 92 5.62 -10.17 -3.65
CA ARG A 92 6.58 -9.22 -3.07
C ARG A 92 6.20 -7.77 -3.47
N VAL A 93 5.88 -6.94 -2.48
CA VAL A 93 5.34 -5.59 -2.70
C VAL A 93 6.42 -4.52 -2.83
N GLY A 94 7.46 -4.60 -2.01
CA GLY A 94 8.52 -3.60 -1.94
C GLY A 94 9.85 -4.15 -1.46
N LYS A 95 10.77 -3.25 -1.13
CA LYS A 95 12.08 -3.59 -0.57
C LYS A 95 11.99 -4.00 0.90
N VAL A 96 13.11 -4.50 1.43
CA VAL A 96 13.24 -4.96 2.83
C VAL A 96 12.80 -3.90 3.85
N ASP A 97 12.96 -2.62 3.56
CA ASP A 97 12.52 -1.55 4.46
C ASP A 97 10.99 -1.49 4.59
N LEU A 98 10.25 -1.92 3.55
CA LEU A 98 8.79 -2.06 3.66
C LEU A 98 8.44 -3.23 4.58
N ALA A 99 9.12 -4.36 4.44
CA ALA A 99 8.88 -5.54 5.28
C ALA A 99 9.10 -5.21 6.76
N ARG A 100 10.24 -4.59 7.09
CA ARG A 100 10.52 -4.11 8.46
C ARG A 100 9.45 -3.14 8.95
N LYS A 101 8.97 -2.24 8.10
CA LYS A 101 7.93 -1.29 8.47
C LYS A 101 6.59 -1.95 8.76
N ILE A 102 6.26 -3.03 8.07
CA ILE A 102 5.06 -3.83 8.36
C ILE A 102 5.23 -4.49 9.72
N ASP A 103 6.35 -5.18 9.97
CA ASP A 103 6.63 -5.87 11.23
C ASP A 103 6.60 -4.90 12.43
N GLU A 104 7.09 -3.66 12.26
CA GLU A 104 7.09 -2.62 13.28
C GLU A 104 5.68 -2.06 13.58
N LEU A 105 4.87 -1.84 12.54
CA LEU A 105 3.62 -1.08 12.65
C LEU A 105 2.39 -1.95 12.84
N VAL A 106 2.47 -3.22 12.44
CA VAL A 106 1.35 -4.16 12.44
C VAL A 106 1.81 -5.48 13.06
N PRO A 107 1.96 -5.52 14.40
CA PRO A 107 2.32 -6.73 15.10
C PRO A 107 1.21 -7.80 14.97
N GLU A 108 1.60 -9.06 15.03
CA GLU A 108 0.67 -10.22 15.02
C GLU A 108 -0.42 -10.12 16.11
#